data_AF-H0EQH1-F1
#
_entry.id   AF-H0EQH1-F1
#
_cell.length_a   1.000
_cell.length_b   1.000
_cell.length_c   1.000
_cell.angle_alpha   90.00
_cell.angle_beta   90.00
_cell.angle_gamma   90.00
#
_symmetry.space_group_name_H-M   'P 1'
#
loop_
_entity.id
_entity.type
_entity.pdbx_description
1 polymer ?
#
loop_
_entity_poly.entity_id
_entity_poly.type
_entity_poly.pdbx_seq_one_letter_code
_entity_poly.pdbx_strand_id
1 'polypeptide(L)'
;MVEPRFDEVLDEQAKIDSLAVETKSDTKAQSLVPFQRILKKGGIKFIAAGGFKRDNAAPKVEAGDADGIILADGLPLNDYDRNTFYGADPPSKGYVDYPYFAAKTPA
;
A
#
# COMPACT_ATOMS: atom_id res chain seq x y z
N MET A 1 -1.13 23.59 -1.91
CA MET A 1 -2.25 22.65 -1.97
C MET A 1 -1.97 21.73 -3.15
N VAL A 2 -1.68 20.45 -2.90
CA VAL A 2 -1.53 19.47 -3.98
C VAL A 2 -2.94 19.03 -4.32
N GLU A 3 -3.43 19.38 -5.50
CA GLU A 3 -4.71 18.87 -5.98
C GLU A 3 -4.56 17.36 -6.20
N PRO A 4 -5.37 16.52 -5.52
CA PRO A 4 -5.32 15.09 -5.75
C PRO A 4 -5.85 14.83 -7.16
N ARG A 5 -5.09 14.09 -7.97
CA ARG A 5 -5.53 13.66 -9.31
C ARG A 5 -6.58 12.55 -9.17
N PHE A 6 -7.79 12.91 -8.79
CA PHE A 6 -8.91 11.99 -8.67
C PHE A 6 -9.44 11.52 -10.04
N ASP A 7 -9.17 12.30 -11.09
CA ASP A 7 -9.71 12.06 -12.44
C ASP A 7 -8.86 11.08 -13.26
N GLU A 8 -7.63 10.78 -12.84
CA GLU A 8 -6.68 9.96 -13.58
C GLU A 8 -6.69 8.51 -13.09
N VAL A 9 -7.62 7.70 -13.62
CA VAL A 9 -7.66 6.25 -13.38
C VAL A 9 -6.79 5.53 -14.39
N LEU A 10 -5.48 5.49 -14.14
CA LEU A 10 -4.53 4.71 -14.92
C LEU A 10 -4.44 3.27 -14.40
N ASP A 11 -4.33 2.31 -15.31
CA ASP A 11 -3.87 0.97 -14.98
C ASP A 11 -2.40 0.98 -14.54
N GLU A 12 -1.91 -0.15 -14.01
CA GLU A 12 -0.55 -0.23 -13.47
C GLU A 12 0.51 0.06 -14.54
N GLN A 13 0.32 -0.42 -15.76
CA GLN A 13 1.27 -0.24 -16.84
C GLN A 13 1.34 1.24 -17.26
N ALA A 14 0.19 1.88 -17.42
CA ALA A 14 0.10 3.30 -17.74
C ALA A 14 0.69 4.20 -16.64
N LYS A 15 0.58 3.81 -15.37
CA LYS A 15 1.27 4.51 -14.27
C LYS A 15 2.78 4.43 -14.39
N ILE A 16 3.31 3.24 -14.66
CA ILE A 16 4.76 3.03 -14.84
C ILE A 16 5.28 3.81 -16.04
N ASP A 17 4.52 3.84 -17.13
CA ASP A 17 4.90 4.57 -18.34
C ASP A 17 4.86 6.08 -18.13
N SER A 18 3.84 6.60 -17.43
CA SER A 18 3.74 8.02 -17.03
C SER A 18 4.93 8.44 -16.14
N LEU A 19 5.33 7.58 -15.19
CA LEU A 19 6.48 7.81 -14.33
C LEU A 19 7.82 7.86 -15.09
N ALA A 20 7.98 7.03 -16.13
CA ALA A 20 9.19 7.04 -16.96
C ALA A 20 9.35 8.36 -17.73
N VAL A 21 8.24 8.92 -18.23
CA VAL A 21 8.22 10.23 -18.91
C VAL A 21 8.61 11.36 -17.94
N GLU A 22 8.02 11.39 -16.75
CA GLU A 22 8.28 12.43 -15.74
C GLU A 22 9.71 12.37 -15.20
N THR A 23 10.24 11.17 -14.97
CA THR A 23 11.58 10.99 -14.36
C THR A 23 12.73 11.11 -15.38
N LYS A 24 12.43 11.22 -16.69
CA LYS A 24 13.43 11.24 -17.77
C LYS A 24 14.45 10.12 -17.66
N SER A 25 14.03 8.96 -17.16
CA SER A 25 14.90 7.81 -16.90
C SER A 25 14.38 6.58 -17.63
N ASP A 26 15.25 5.93 -18.40
CA ASP A 26 14.97 4.62 -19.01
C ASP A 26 14.90 3.50 -17.95
N THR A 27 15.23 3.81 -16.69
CA THR A 27 15.23 2.85 -15.58
C THR A 27 13.81 2.70 -15.05
N LYS A 28 13.13 1.65 -15.50
CA LYS A 28 11.74 1.32 -15.11
C LYS A 28 11.54 1.01 -13.62
N ALA A 29 12.61 0.87 -12.84
CA ALA A 29 12.55 0.48 -11.44
C ALA A 29 12.68 1.69 -10.51
N GLN A 30 11.58 2.41 -10.30
CA GLN A 30 11.48 3.39 -9.23
C GLN A 30 11.42 2.64 -7.89
N SER A 31 12.44 2.83 -7.06
CA SER A 31 12.61 2.08 -5.82
C SER A 31 12.90 3.00 -4.65
N LEU A 32 12.29 2.69 -3.50
CA LEU A 32 12.58 3.37 -2.24
C LEU A 32 13.77 2.77 -1.48
N VAL A 33 14.35 1.67 -1.98
CA VAL A 33 15.49 0.98 -1.36
C VAL A 33 16.71 1.89 -1.16
N PRO A 34 17.07 2.80 -2.10
CA PRO A 34 18.16 3.74 -1.86
C PRO A 34 17.95 4.60 -0.61
N PHE A 35 16.71 5.08 -0.36
CA PHE A 35 16.38 5.85 0.84
C PHE A 35 16.49 5.00 2.10
N GLN A 36 15.94 3.79 2.08
CA GLN A 36 16.04 2.86 3.20
C GLN A 36 17.51 2.60 3.58
N ARG A 37 18.39 2.37 2.59
CA ARG A 37 19.82 2.12 2.82
C ARG A 37 20.53 3.31 3.46
N ILE A 38 20.16 4.54 3.09
CA ILE A 38 20.72 5.75 3.69
C ILE A 38 20.26 5.87 5.14
N LEU A 39 18.96 5.72 5.41
CA LEU A 39 18.37 5.82 6.75
C LEU A 39 18.92 4.76 7.71
N LYS A 40 19.14 3.55 7.20
CA LYS A 40 19.74 2.44 7.96
C LYS A 40 21.12 2.79 8.52
N LYS A 41 21.92 3.61 7.83
CA LYS A 41 23.24 4.06 8.35
C LYS A 41 23.12 4.87 9.64
N GLY A 42 21.99 5.56 9.83
CA GLY A 42 21.66 6.28 11.05
C GLY A 42 20.93 5.44 12.10
N GLY A 43 20.78 4.13 11.90
CA GLY A 43 20.01 3.25 12.79
C GLY A 43 18.50 3.47 12.73
N ILE A 44 18.00 4.19 11.72
CA ILE A 44 16.57 4.51 11.57
C ILE A 44 15.85 3.33 10.92
N LYS A 45 14.71 2.96 11.48
CA LYS A 45 13.83 1.90 10.97
C LYS A 45 12.97 2.40 9.81
N PHE A 46 12.81 1.57 8.79
CA PHE A 46 12.07 1.91 7.58
C PHE A 46 10.82 1.04 7.43
N ILE A 47 9.64 1.66 7.50
CA ILE A 47 8.35 0.98 7.31
C ILE A 47 7.86 1.25 5.89
N ALA A 48 7.55 0.18 5.15
CA ALA A 48 7.01 0.29 3.80
C ALA A 48 5.48 0.11 3.81
N ALA A 49 4.80 0.90 2.98
CA ALA A 49 3.34 0.85 2.79
C ALA A 49 2.98 1.13 1.33
N GLY A 50 1.83 0.59 0.89
CA GLY A 50 1.31 0.76 -0.47
C GLY A 50 1.40 -0.53 -1.31
N GLY A 51 0.23 -1.10 -1.65
CA GLY A 51 0.14 -2.25 -2.56
C GLY A 51 0.70 -3.58 -2.04
N PHE A 52 1.07 -3.67 -0.76
CA PHE A 52 1.53 -4.93 -0.18
C PHE A 52 0.36 -5.90 0.03
N LYS A 53 0.64 -7.16 -0.27
CA LYS A 53 -0.20 -8.35 -0.05
C LYS A 53 0.66 -9.38 0.68
N ARG A 54 0.05 -10.45 1.19
CA ARG A 54 0.76 -11.55 1.85
C ARG A 54 1.99 -12.01 1.04
N ASP A 55 1.80 -12.19 -0.26
CA ASP A 55 2.80 -12.84 -1.12
C ASP A 55 4.02 -11.95 -1.45
N ASN A 56 3.89 -10.62 -1.39
CA ASN A 56 4.98 -9.71 -1.72
C ASN A 56 5.62 -9.03 -0.49
N ALA A 57 5.05 -9.24 0.69
CA ALA A 57 5.51 -8.59 1.91
C ALA A 57 6.70 -9.28 2.57
N ALA A 58 6.59 -10.57 2.86
CA ALA A 58 7.67 -11.32 3.48
C ALA A 58 8.99 -11.19 2.69
N PRO A 59 9.01 -11.34 1.35
CA PRO A 59 10.24 -11.17 0.57
C PRO A 59 10.91 -9.80 0.75
N LYS A 60 10.13 -8.74 0.98
CA LYS A 60 10.65 -7.38 1.13
C LYS A 60 11.31 -7.15 2.48
N VAL A 61 10.76 -7.72 3.55
CA VAL A 61 11.38 -7.68 4.89
C VAL A 61 12.60 -8.59 4.95
N GLU A 62 12.51 -9.81 4.40
CA GLU A 62 13.61 -10.78 4.35
C GLU A 62 14.81 -10.28 3.56
N ALA A 63 14.59 -9.56 2.46
CA ALA A 63 15.65 -8.89 1.70
C ALA A 63 16.31 -7.72 2.47
N GLY A 64 15.75 -7.31 3.61
CA GLY A 64 16.21 -6.16 4.39
C GLY A 64 15.92 -4.81 3.73
N ASP A 65 15.00 -4.79 2.77
CA ASP A 65 14.55 -3.58 2.06
C ASP A 65 13.48 -2.79 2.84
N ALA A 66 12.94 -3.36 3.90
CA ALA A 66 12.09 -2.72 4.90
C ALA A 66 12.28 -3.43 6.26
N ASP A 67 12.12 -2.68 7.36
CA ASP A 67 12.10 -3.24 8.73
C ASP A 67 10.70 -3.70 9.15
N GLY A 68 9.67 -3.27 8.42
CA GLY A 68 8.29 -3.65 8.67
C GLY A 68 7.39 -3.27 7.50
N ILE A 69 6.29 -4.02 7.36
CA ILE A 69 5.24 -3.75 6.37
C ILE A 69 3.92 -3.73 7.12
N ILE A 70 3.09 -2.75 6.78
CA ILE A 70 1.76 -2.63 7.37
C ILE A 70 0.84 -3.57 6.59
N LEU A 71 0.56 -4.73 7.19
CA LEU A 71 -0.32 -5.76 6.63
C LEU A 71 -1.14 -6.44 7.71
N ALA A 72 -2.31 -6.94 7.31
CA ALA A 72 -3.12 -7.84 8.12
C ALA A 72 -2.71 -9.30 7.85
N ASP A 73 -2.56 -10.08 8.92
CA ASP A 73 -2.14 -11.47 8.91
C ASP A 73 -3.04 -12.32 8.04
N GLY A 74 -2.62 -12.62 6.81
CA GLY A 74 -2.88 -13.88 6.08
C GLY A 74 -4.31 -14.38 5.85
N LEU A 75 -5.31 -13.72 6.41
CA LEU A 75 -6.73 -13.99 6.35
C LEU A 75 -7.32 -13.22 5.16
N PRO A 76 -8.49 -13.65 4.65
CA PRO A 76 -9.26 -12.85 3.71
C PRO A 76 -9.50 -11.45 4.27
N LEU A 77 -9.19 -10.43 3.48
CA LEU A 77 -9.43 -9.03 3.84
C LEU A 77 -10.81 -8.62 3.35
N ASN A 78 -11.48 -7.76 4.11
CA ASN A 78 -12.68 -7.09 3.63
C ASN A 78 -12.33 -6.20 2.44
N ASP A 79 -13.18 -6.19 1.41
CA ASP A 79 -13.10 -5.20 0.35
C ASP A 79 -13.39 -3.80 0.92
N TYR A 80 -12.61 -2.81 0.52
CA TYR A 80 -12.82 -1.43 0.95
C TYR A 80 -13.84 -0.72 0.05
N ASP A 81 -14.69 0.14 0.64
CA ASP A 81 -15.65 0.98 -0.10
C ASP A 81 -15.12 2.41 -0.18
N ARG A 82 -14.53 2.75 -1.34
CA ARG A 82 -13.94 4.08 -1.58
C ARG A 82 -14.94 5.23 -1.43
N ASN A 83 -16.23 4.99 -1.63
CA ASN A 83 -17.25 6.04 -1.55
C ASN A 83 -17.47 6.55 -0.13
N THR A 84 -17.02 5.79 0.87
CA THR A 84 -17.21 6.11 2.29
C THR A 84 -15.97 6.69 2.97
N PHE A 85 -14.83 6.77 2.26
CA PHE A 85 -13.53 7.13 2.86
C PHE A 85 -13.47 8.53 3.46
N TYR A 86 -14.15 9.52 2.84
CA TYR A 86 -14.00 10.93 3.21
C TYR A 86 -15.32 11.62 3.57
N GLY A 87 -16.38 10.85 3.81
CA GLY A 87 -17.70 11.36 4.15
C GLY A 87 -18.78 10.36 3.76
N ALA A 88 -19.36 9.70 4.76
CA ALA A 88 -20.47 8.78 4.59
C ALA A 88 -21.73 9.33 5.28
N ASP A 89 -22.89 8.95 4.77
CA ASP A 89 -24.17 9.17 5.44
C ASP A 89 -24.88 7.81 5.63
N PRO A 90 -25.06 7.33 6.88
CA PRO A 90 -24.60 7.95 8.13
C PRO A 90 -23.06 7.89 8.29
N PRO A 91 -22.44 8.75 9.13
CA PRO A 91 -20.99 8.77 9.36
C PRO A 91 -20.40 7.45 9.89
N SER A 92 -21.23 6.56 10.42
CA SER A 92 -20.81 5.24 10.90
C SER A 92 -20.50 4.24 9.76
N LYS A 93 -21.06 4.46 8.57
CA LYS A 93 -20.96 3.54 7.43
C LYS A 93 -19.58 3.59 6.79
N GLY A 94 -18.97 2.42 6.57
CA GLY A 94 -17.60 2.29 6.07
C GLY A 94 -16.53 2.70 7.09
N TYR A 95 -16.90 2.85 8.37
CA TYR A 95 -15.97 3.27 9.43
C TYR A 95 -15.99 2.31 10.62
N VAL A 96 -17.17 2.06 11.22
CA VAL A 96 -17.32 1.19 12.42
C VAL A 96 -18.10 -0.10 12.15
N ASP A 97 -18.52 -0.33 10.91
CA ASP A 97 -19.44 -1.40 10.51
C ASP A 97 -18.81 -2.48 9.63
N TYR A 98 -17.50 -2.44 9.40
CA TYR A 98 -16.79 -3.56 8.76
C TYR A 98 -16.86 -4.82 9.64
N PRO A 99 -17.24 -5.98 9.06
CA PRO A 99 -17.38 -7.21 9.84
C PRO A 99 -16.01 -7.71 10.31
N TYR A 100 -15.98 -8.25 11.53
CA TYR A 100 -14.84 -9.03 12.02
C TYR A 100 -14.76 -10.36 11.26
N PHE A 101 -13.55 -10.89 11.15
CA PHE A 101 -13.35 -12.23 10.63
C PHE A 101 -14.08 -13.25 11.52
N ALA A 102 -15.10 -13.91 10.99
CA ALA A 102 -15.77 -15.02 11.67
C ALA A 102 -14.99 -16.31 11.37
N ALA A 103 -14.26 -16.82 12.36
CA ALA A 103 -13.68 -18.16 12.26
C ALA A 103 -14.82 -19.17 12.07
N LYS A 104 -14.79 -19.92 10.98
CA LYS A 104 -15.78 -20.96 10.68
C LYS A 104 -15.68 -22.03 11.77
N THR A 105 -16.59 -22.04 12.74
CA THR A 105 -16.71 -23.15 13.70
C THR A 105 -17.05 -24.40 12.90
N PRO A 106 -16.26 -25.49 12.99
CA PRO A 106 -16.62 -26.74 12.32
C PRO A 106 -17.94 -27.25 12.91
N ALA A 107 -18.84 -27.67 12.02
CA ALA A 107 -20.10 -28.31 12.36
C ALA A 107 -19.89 -29.71 12.96
#